data_AF-A0A183JGS8-F1
#
_entry.id   AF-A0A183JGS8-F1
#
_cell.length_a   1.000
_cell.length_b   1.000
_cell.length_c   1.000
_cell.angle_alpha   90.00
_cell.angle_beta   90.00
_cell.angle_gamma   90.00
#
_symmetry.space_group_name_H-M   'P 1'
#
loop_
_entity.id
_entity.type
_entity.pdbx_description
1 polymer ?
#
loop_
_entity_poly.entity_id
_entity_poly.type
_entity_poly.pdbx_seq_one_letter_code
_entity_poly.pdbx_strand_id
1 'polypeptide(L)'
;MITIITFIYIILSLLNQFIIIYGMIPVQCGYNLTRRIPVCCPLSNINGKVCGGPKYGECIQIWTPKEKVPSVFLIDDRIDWPKRYFTYFCQCFGNYFGAACDECWFGWKGQHCNKRSIKIRRDIKTLTDRELYIFKRLIVLSQTWPSGYLLIDESDNWNVDPLTKPKLEHASVQYYITYLHRYGSRSTLYKNVQDCEDYGILNFNHDGVCFPTWHRYYNLLWERLMTKIAIQVFGISDYATPYWDWIGLSHCDICTNRYIGAPGRRSEMGLHISSGSPFSNLTEYCYEPMKDLLCSGCQRGGKKGIITREFKKGNLPDVEDLKFVLSLKQFHVPGERLSSVCLSFNIALEGFCGRPGADPNHRWFHNKIHVLIDGSMCCTATASNDPLFILHHIFIDKIFECWLKTYNPSPEEYPDKHVRPGHSRYSFIVGIIPLARNIDFFTPLTNFGVYYDNKIFGRYAEDGRPPFYCSKMDTIIKGSYYY
;
A
#
# COMPACT_ATOMS: atom_id res chain seq x y z
N MET A 1 -43.37 40.81 7.32
CA MET A 1 -42.08 41.13 6.66
C MET A 1 -40.87 40.40 7.23
N ILE A 2 -40.84 40.06 8.53
CA ILE A 2 -39.69 39.36 9.16
C ILE A 2 -39.71 37.83 8.92
N THR A 3 -40.87 37.23 8.61
CA THR A 3 -41.03 35.78 8.41
C THR A 3 -40.72 35.28 6.99
N ILE A 4 -40.67 36.17 5.99
CA ILE A 4 -40.34 35.79 4.60
C ILE A 4 -38.82 35.82 4.36
N ILE A 5 -38.09 36.67 5.08
CA ILE A 5 -36.63 36.83 4.93
C ILE A 5 -35.86 35.66 5.56
N THR A 6 -36.38 35.05 6.64
CA THR A 6 -35.79 33.87 7.27
C THR A 6 -35.98 32.59 6.44
N PHE A 7 -37.10 32.46 5.73
CA PHE A 7 -37.37 31.31 4.87
C PHE A 7 -36.50 31.31 3.60
N ILE A 8 -36.21 32.50 3.05
CA ILE A 8 -35.31 32.68 1.90
C ILE A 8 -33.85 32.41 2.28
N TYR A 9 -33.42 32.72 3.51
CA TYR A 9 -32.07 32.38 3.98
C TYR A 9 -31.86 30.88 4.20
N ILE A 10 -32.89 30.14 4.64
CA ILE A 10 -32.81 28.68 4.79
C ILE A 10 -32.77 27.99 3.42
N ILE A 11 -33.53 28.48 2.44
CA ILE A 11 -33.52 27.96 1.05
C ILE A 11 -32.23 28.34 0.31
N LEU A 12 -31.65 29.54 0.55
CA LEU A 12 -30.34 29.92 -0.01
C LEU A 12 -29.14 29.24 0.68
N SER A 13 -29.27 28.81 1.94
CA SER A 13 -28.27 27.93 2.58
C SER A 13 -28.35 26.47 2.12
N LEU A 14 -29.50 26.06 1.57
CA LEU A 14 -29.75 24.72 1.02
C LEU A 14 -29.51 24.63 -0.50
N LEU A 15 -29.27 25.76 -1.20
CA LEU A 15 -29.02 25.80 -2.64
C LEU A 15 -27.56 26.03 -3.04
N ASN A 16 -26.61 25.91 -2.10
CA ASN A 16 -25.18 25.92 -2.41
C ASN A 16 -24.45 24.65 -1.96
N GLN A 17 -25.18 23.53 -1.87
CA GLN A 17 -24.56 22.22 -2.04
C GLN A 17 -24.51 21.94 -3.54
N PHE A 18 -23.59 22.58 -4.25
CA PHE A 18 -23.01 21.88 -5.40
C PHE A 18 -22.43 20.59 -4.80
N ILE A 19 -23.12 19.47 -5.02
CA ILE A 19 -22.64 18.15 -4.66
C ILE A 19 -21.45 17.92 -5.56
N ILE A 20 -20.31 18.28 -5.00
CA ILE A 20 -19.04 18.25 -5.65
C ILE A 20 -18.41 16.91 -5.26
N ILE A 21 -18.39 16.00 -6.22
CA ILE A 21 -18.06 14.57 -6.08
C ILE A 21 -16.59 14.40 -6.52
N TYR A 22 -15.63 14.05 -5.64
CA TYR A 22 -14.16 13.96 -5.92
C TYR A 22 -13.46 12.64 -5.45
N GLY A 23 -12.31 12.17 -6.06
CA GLY A 23 -11.72 10.74 -6.09
C GLY A 23 -10.29 10.43 -5.52
N MET A 24 -9.57 9.28 -5.82
CA MET A 24 -8.19 8.76 -5.34
C MET A 24 -7.01 9.76 -5.33
N ILE A 25 -7.41 10.90 -5.73
CA ILE A 25 -6.82 12.12 -6.14
C ILE A 25 -6.83 12.99 -4.88
N PRO A 26 -5.79 13.78 -4.67
CA PRO A 26 -5.80 14.78 -3.61
C PRO A 26 -7.11 15.58 -3.68
N VAL A 27 -7.74 15.87 -2.55
CA VAL A 27 -9.04 16.59 -2.54
C VAL A 27 -9.02 17.87 -3.37
N GLN A 28 -7.87 18.54 -3.39
CA GLN A 28 -7.58 19.75 -4.15
C GLN A 28 -7.44 19.54 -5.67
N CYS A 29 -7.49 18.31 -6.17
CA CYS A 29 -7.37 18.00 -7.59
C CYS A 29 -8.65 17.42 -8.20
N GLY A 30 -9.62 17.00 -7.38
CA GLY A 30 -10.83 16.36 -7.87
C GLY A 30 -11.62 17.22 -8.86
N TYR A 31 -11.65 18.54 -8.68
CA TYR A 31 -12.42 19.47 -9.52
C TYR A 31 -11.93 19.61 -10.96
N ASN A 32 -10.72 19.14 -11.25
CA ASN A 32 -10.11 19.28 -12.57
C ASN A 32 -10.24 18.03 -13.44
N LEU A 33 -10.76 16.92 -12.92
CA LEU A 33 -10.78 15.62 -13.60
C LEU A 33 -11.47 15.59 -14.96
N THR A 34 -12.51 16.41 -15.13
CA THR A 34 -13.36 16.40 -16.33
C THR A 34 -13.08 17.58 -17.27
N ARG A 35 -11.99 18.32 -17.03
CA ARG A 35 -11.57 19.43 -17.90
C ARG A 35 -10.92 18.92 -19.19
N ARG A 36 -10.97 19.74 -20.24
CA ARG A 36 -10.37 19.42 -21.56
C ARG A 36 -8.86 19.09 -21.47
N ILE A 37 -8.15 19.75 -20.55
CA ILE A 37 -6.76 19.44 -20.18
C ILE A 37 -6.75 19.31 -18.66
N PRO A 38 -6.79 18.09 -18.11
CA PRO A 38 -6.85 17.91 -16.67
C PRO A 38 -5.48 18.18 -16.03
N VAL A 39 -5.47 18.99 -14.97
CA VAL A 39 -4.28 19.44 -14.23
C VAL A 39 -4.45 19.14 -12.73
N CYS A 40 -3.48 18.47 -12.12
CA CYS A 40 -3.40 18.29 -10.67
C CYS A 40 -2.18 19.05 -10.10
N CYS A 41 -2.30 20.37 -10.04
CA CYS A 41 -1.28 21.26 -9.48
C CYS A 41 -1.91 22.15 -8.39
N PRO A 42 -2.16 21.61 -7.20
CA PRO A 42 -2.86 22.31 -6.15
C PRO A 42 -2.03 23.44 -5.52
N LEU A 43 -2.71 24.35 -4.82
CA LEU A 43 -2.08 25.39 -4.02
C LEU A 43 -1.41 24.77 -2.78
N SER A 44 -0.16 25.14 -2.52
CA SER A 44 0.60 24.70 -1.36
C SER A 44 0.07 25.33 -0.08
N ASN A 45 -0.05 24.53 0.98
CA ASN A 45 -0.41 25.03 2.31
C ASN A 45 0.70 25.92 2.93
N ILE A 46 1.92 25.94 2.37
CA ILE A 46 3.03 26.75 2.88
C ILE A 46 2.84 28.24 2.56
N ASN A 47 2.36 28.55 1.34
CA ASN A 47 2.36 29.92 0.84
C ASN A 47 1.21 30.26 -0.12
N GLY A 48 0.26 29.34 -0.33
CA GLY A 48 -0.89 29.53 -1.22
C GLY A 48 -0.55 29.60 -2.70
N LYS A 49 0.67 29.26 -3.13
CA LYS A 49 1.06 29.24 -4.55
C LYS A 49 0.91 27.84 -5.15
N VAL A 50 0.62 27.76 -6.45
CA VAL A 50 0.60 26.51 -7.22
C VAL A 50 1.93 25.78 -7.06
N CYS A 51 1.92 24.53 -6.60
CA CYS A 51 3.11 23.73 -6.32
C CYS A 51 4.12 24.39 -5.37
N GLY A 52 3.67 25.35 -4.56
CA GLY A 52 4.52 26.17 -3.69
C GLY A 52 5.34 27.24 -4.43
N GLY A 53 5.23 27.34 -5.76
CA GLY A 53 6.04 28.22 -6.60
C GLY A 53 7.51 27.76 -6.72
N PRO A 54 8.35 28.50 -7.49
CA PRO A 54 9.63 28.02 -8.00
C PRO A 54 10.68 27.66 -6.94
N LYS A 55 10.44 28.00 -5.66
CA LYS A 55 11.28 27.58 -4.54
C LYS A 55 11.01 26.14 -4.08
N TYR A 56 9.79 25.63 -4.28
CA TYR A 56 9.33 24.34 -3.75
C TYR A 56 9.03 23.35 -4.86
N GLY A 57 8.51 23.84 -6.00
CA GLY A 57 8.22 23.02 -7.15
C GLY A 57 7.58 23.80 -8.29
N GLU A 58 7.23 23.08 -9.35
CA GLU A 58 6.63 23.63 -10.55
C GLU A 58 5.54 22.70 -11.09
N CYS A 59 4.50 23.28 -11.70
CA CYS A 59 3.49 22.50 -12.39
C CYS A 59 3.98 22.15 -13.79
N ILE A 60 4.30 20.87 -14.03
CA ILE A 60 4.87 20.42 -15.29
C ILE A 60 4.00 19.37 -15.96
N GLN A 61 4.17 19.22 -17.27
CA GLN A 61 3.61 18.09 -17.99
C GLN A 61 4.35 16.81 -17.58
N ILE A 62 3.60 15.79 -17.17
CA ILE A 62 4.22 14.54 -16.71
C ILE A 62 4.76 13.72 -17.88
N TRP A 63 5.93 13.12 -17.65
CA TRP A 63 6.55 12.19 -18.60
C TRP A 63 6.48 10.76 -18.07
N THR A 64 5.97 9.87 -18.93
CA THR A 64 5.88 8.42 -18.70
C THR A 64 6.61 7.68 -19.83
N PRO A 65 7.24 6.53 -19.54
CA PRO A 65 7.88 5.72 -20.58
C PRO A 65 6.84 5.18 -21.56
N LYS A 66 7.19 5.08 -22.83
CA LYS A 66 6.32 4.47 -23.85
C LYS A 66 6.42 2.95 -23.75
N GLU A 67 5.40 2.32 -23.19
CA GLU A 67 5.30 0.86 -23.07
C GLU A 67 4.50 0.27 -24.25
N LYS A 68 4.87 -0.94 -24.69
CA LYS A 68 4.09 -1.66 -25.72
C LYS A 68 2.93 -2.36 -25.03
N VAL A 69 1.72 -1.80 -25.18
CA VAL A 69 0.50 -2.31 -24.55
C VAL A 69 -0.43 -2.88 -25.63
N PRO A 70 -0.80 -4.18 -25.55
CA PRO A 70 -1.86 -4.75 -26.38
C PRO A 70 -3.15 -3.94 -26.36
N SER A 71 -3.84 -3.84 -27.50
CA SER A 71 -5.04 -2.99 -27.64
C SER A 71 -6.14 -3.32 -26.63
N VAL A 72 -6.29 -4.59 -26.27
CA VAL A 72 -7.29 -5.07 -25.31
C VAL A 72 -7.12 -4.43 -23.93
N PHE A 73 -5.90 -4.08 -23.54
CA PHE A 73 -5.60 -3.44 -22.26
C PHE A 73 -5.73 -1.92 -22.27
N LEU A 74 -5.83 -1.28 -23.44
CA LEU A 74 -5.88 0.19 -23.54
C LEU A 74 -7.13 0.79 -22.89
N ILE A 75 -8.16 -0.03 -22.64
CA ILE A 75 -9.36 0.41 -21.93
C ILE A 75 -9.12 0.58 -20.42
N ASP A 76 -8.05 0.01 -19.86
CA ASP A 76 -7.75 0.08 -18.43
C ASP A 76 -7.22 1.45 -18.03
N ASP A 77 -7.87 2.06 -17.04
CA ASP A 77 -7.61 3.41 -16.55
C ASP A 77 -6.21 3.59 -15.95
N ARG A 78 -5.55 2.48 -15.62
CA ARG A 78 -4.22 2.43 -15.01
C ARG A 78 -3.09 2.36 -16.03
N ILE A 79 -3.39 2.09 -17.30
CA ILE A 79 -2.39 2.11 -18.36
C ILE A 79 -1.89 3.52 -18.57
N ASP A 80 -0.56 3.67 -18.68
CA ASP A 80 0.14 4.96 -18.77
C ASP A 80 -0.14 5.87 -17.55
N TRP A 81 -0.33 5.26 -16.37
CA TRP A 81 -0.62 5.97 -15.12
C TRP A 81 0.34 7.14 -14.88
N PRO A 82 -0.17 8.32 -14.47
CA PRO A 82 -1.58 8.71 -14.25
C PRO A 82 -2.23 9.46 -15.43
N LYS A 83 -1.71 9.35 -16.65
CA LYS A 83 -2.08 10.23 -17.77
C LYS A 83 -3.53 10.15 -18.23
N ARG A 84 -4.21 9.03 -17.98
CA ARG A 84 -5.67 8.92 -18.18
C ARG A 84 -6.39 10.04 -17.44
N TYR A 85 -5.95 10.35 -16.22
CA TYR A 85 -6.59 11.32 -15.33
C TYR A 85 -6.02 12.72 -15.42
N PHE A 86 -4.69 12.89 -15.49
CA PHE A 86 -4.08 14.22 -15.53
C PHE A 86 -2.86 14.27 -16.42
N THR A 87 -2.73 15.38 -17.15
CA THR A 87 -1.58 15.65 -18.01
C THR A 87 -0.47 16.43 -17.29
N TYR A 88 -0.83 17.18 -16.24
CA TYR A 88 0.09 18.02 -15.48
C TYR A 88 0.03 17.71 -13.98
N PHE A 89 1.19 17.68 -13.33
CA PHE A 89 1.35 17.53 -11.89
C PHE A 89 2.44 18.45 -11.35
N CYS A 90 2.41 18.68 -10.03
CA CYS A 90 3.53 19.30 -9.35
C CYS A 90 4.77 18.38 -9.36
N GLN A 91 5.88 18.90 -9.88
CA GLN A 91 7.22 18.37 -9.67
C GLN A 91 7.89 19.16 -8.55
N CYS A 92 8.15 18.50 -7.43
CA CYS A 92 8.79 19.12 -6.29
C CYS A 92 10.31 19.11 -6.43
N PHE A 93 10.97 20.12 -5.85
CA PHE A 93 12.41 20.29 -5.89
C PHE A 93 13.07 19.87 -4.57
N GLY A 94 14.32 19.38 -4.66
CA GLY A 94 15.09 18.95 -3.49
C GLY A 94 14.36 17.90 -2.66
N ASN A 95 14.20 18.17 -1.36
CA ASN A 95 13.53 17.27 -0.43
C ASN A 95 12.04 17.60 -0.21
N TYR A 96 11.46 18.52 -0.97
CA TYR A 96 10.01 18.77 -0.92
C TYR A 96 9.27 17.66 -1.65
N PHE A 97 8.04 17.40 -1.21
CA PHE A 97 7.19 16.33 -1.71
C PHE A 97 5.72 16.65 -1.41
N GLY A 98 4.81 15.71 -1.70
CA GLY A 98 3.38 15.96 -1.57
C GLY A 98 2.77 16.41 -2.90
N ALA A 99 1.44 16.33 -3.01
CA ALA A 99 0.74 16.75 -4.21
C ALA A 99 0.88 18.24 -4.51
N ALA A 100 1.14 19.06 -3.48
CA ALA A 100 1.30 20.52 -3.59
C ALA A 100 2.74 20.99 -3.26
N CYS A 101 3.71 20.08 -3.16
CA CYS A 101 5.08 20.36 -2.70
C CYS A 101 5.16 21.02 -1.32
N ASP A 102 4.24 20.65 -0.44
CA ASP A 102 4.07 21.16 0.93
C ASP A 102 4.37 20.12 2.02
N GLU A 103 4.79 18.92 1.63
CA GLU A 103 5.31 17.88 2.51
C GLU A 103 6.82 17.69 2.27
N CYS A 104 7.46 16.88 3.10
CA CYS A 104 8.84 16.48 2.88
C CYS A 104 8.94 15.05 2.31
N TRP A 105 9.96 14.81 1.50
CA TRP A 105 10.35 13.47 1.10
C TRP A 105 10.63 12.61 2.33
N PHE A 106 10.40 11.30 2.23
CA PHE A 106 10.62 10.40 3.36
C PHE A 106 12.06 10.53 3.90
N GLY A 107 12.20 10.57 5.23
CA GLY A 107 13.49 10.81 5.90
C GLY A 107 13.83 12.27 6.13
N TRP A 108 12.96 13.20 5.72
CA TRP A 108 13.13 14.64 5.94
C TRP A 108 11.94 15.25 6.69
N LYS A 109 12.20 16.33 7.43
CA LYS A 109 11.20 17.08 8.18
C LYS A 109 11.57 18.56 8.31
N GLY A 110 10.65 19.33 8.90
CA GLY A 110 10.76 20.77 9.13
C GLY A 110 10.24 21.58 7.94
N GLN A 111 10.02 22.88 8.17
CA GLN A 111 9.42 23.80 7.19
C GLN A 111 10.16 23.87 5.85
N HIS A 112 11.47 23.56 5.85
CA HIS A 112 12.33 23.59 4.66
C HIS A 112 12.87 22.22 4.25
N CYS A 113 12.33 21.14 4.82
CA CYS A 113 12.75 19.76 4.53
C CYS A 113 14.28 19.53 4.58
N ASN A 114 14.96 20.21 5.50
CA ASN A 114 16.41 20.20 5.66
C ASN A 114 16.87 19.50 6.95
N LYS A 115 15.93 19.00 7.77
CA LYS A 115 16.24 18.20 8.96
C LYS A 115 15.95 16.74 8.69
N ARG A 116 16.87 15.84 9.08
CA ARG A 116 16.62 14.40 8.99
C ARG A 116 15.54 13.97 9.97
N SER A 117 14.69 13.06 9.52
CA SER A 117 13.71 12.34 10.33
C SER A 117 14.15 10.89 10.45
N ILE A 118 14.17 10.35 11.67
CA ILE A 118 14.56 8.97 11.95
C ILE A 118 13.37 8.24 12.54
N LYS A 119 13.11 7.05 12.03
CA LYS A 119 12.08 6.12 12.51
C LYS A 119 12.68 4.72 12.68
N ILE A 120 12.25 4.01 13.72
CA ILE A 120 12.77 2.68 14.04
C ILE A 120 11.60 1.71 14.11
N ARG A 121 11.51 0.82 13.12
CA ARG A 121 10.54 -0.27 13.06
C ARG A 121 11.03 -1.42 13.93
N ARG A 122 10.15 -1.89 14.81
CA ARG A 122 10.46 -2.91 15.83
C ARG A 122 9.55 -4.10 15.69
N ASP A 123 10.00 -5.27 16.15
CA ASP A 123 9.12 -6.42 16.26
C ASP A 123 7.99 -6.10 17.24
N ILE A 124 6.74 -6.34 16.83
CA ILE A 124 5.55 -6.07 17.63
C ILE A 124 5.60 -6.75 19.02
N LYS A 125 6.24 -7.92 19.12
CA LYS A 125 6.41 -8.69 20.36
C LYS A 125 7.36 -8.01 21.35
N THR A 126 8.15 -7.03 20.90
CA THR A 126 9.08 -6.26 21.75
C THR A 126 8.53 -4.89 22.19
N LEU A 127 7.35 -4.51 21.71
CA LEU A 127 6.75 -3.23 22.06
C LEU A 127 6.28 -3.23 23.52
N THR A 128 6.42 -2.07 24.16
CA THR A 128 5.80 -1.81 25.46
C THR A 128 4.28 -1.77 25.35
N ASP A 129 3.56 -1.93 26.46
CA ASP A 129 2.09 -1.86 26.47
C ASP A 129 1.58 -0.50 25.97
N ARG A 130 2.31 0.59 26.23
CA ARG A 130 1.98 1.93 25.70
C ARG A 130 2.17 2.01 24.19
N GLU A 131 3.29 1.52 23.66
CA GLU A 131 3.55 1.49 22.21
C GLU A 131 2.50 0.63 21.47
N LEU A 132 2.15 -0.53 22.05
CA LEU A 132 1.14 -1.41 21.51
C LEU A 132 -0.26 -0.78 21.57
N TYR A 133 -0.60 -0.08 22.65
CA TYR A 133 -1.84 0.69 22.76
C TYR A 133 -1.93 1.76 21.67
N ILE A 134 -0.85 2.52 21.43
CA ILE A 134 -0.80 3.54 20.37
C ILE A 134 -1.04 2.89 19.00
N PHE A 135 -0.30 1.83 18.66
CA PHE A 135 -0.50 1.11 17.39
C PHE A 135 -1.96 0.68 17.20
N LYS A 136 -2.54 0.00 18.20
CA LYS A 136 -3.93 -0.48 18.13
C LYS A 136 -4.91 0.68 18.00
N ARG A 137 -4.69 1.78 18.71
CA ARG A 137 -5.57 2.94 18.66
C ARG A 137 -5.50 3.66 17.31
N LEU A 138 -4.33 3.77 16.69
CA LEU A 138 -4.17 4.37 15.37
C LEU A 138 -4.93 3.59 14.29
N ILE A 139 -4.87 2.26 14.33
CA ILE A 139 -5.63 1.37 13.43
C ILE A 139 -7.16 1.53 13.61
N VAL A 140 -7.63 1.70 14.84
CA VAL A 140 -9.06 1.95 15.08
C VAL A 140 -9.47 3.33 14.58
N LEU A 141 -8.66 4.35 14.83
CA LEU A 141 -8.95 5.72 14.41
C LEU A 141 -8.91 5.87 12.88
N SER A 142 -8.04 5.12 12.18
CA SER A 142 -7.95 5.18 10.72
C SER A 142 -9.23 4.77 10.01
N GLN A 143 -10.14 4.03 10.68
CA GLN A 143 -11.44 3.65 10.12
C GLN A 143 -12.33 4.84 9.79
N THR A 144 -12.18 5.94 10.52
CA THR A 144 -13.02 7.14 10.37
C THR A 144 -12.23 8.41 10.09
N TRP A 145 -10.92 8.40 10.31
CA TRP A 145 -10.07 9.57 10.09
C TRP A 145 -9.98 9.92 8.60
N PRO A 146 -10.22 11.18 8.18
CA PRO A 146 -10.19 11.55 6.76
C PRO A 146 -8.80 11.35 6.15
N SER A 147 -8.72 10.71 5.00
CA SER A 147 -7.43 10.45 4.33
C SER A 147 -6.82 11.70 3.68
N GLY A 148 -7.65 12.69 3.33
CA GLY A 148 -7.25 13.82 2.48
C GLY A 148 -7.23 13.48 0.98
N TYR A 149 -7.66 12.26 0.65
CA TYR A 149 -7.90 11.75 -0.69
C TYR A 149 -9.36 11.35 -0.74
N LEU A 150 -9.88 11.24 -1.94
CA LEU A 150 -11.17 10.62 -2.13
C LEU A 150 -10.97 9.31 -2.91
N LEU A 151 -11.97 8.65 -3.48
CA LEU A 151 -11.82 7.39 -4.26
C LEU A 151 -12.62 7.46 -5.54
N ILE A 152 -12.19 6.76 -6.59
CA ILE A 152 -13.05 6.58 -7.77
C ILE A 152 -14.11 5.53 -7.44
N ASP A 153 -15.36 5.85 -7.74
CA ASP A 153 -16.48 4.94 -7.58
C ASP A 153 -16.41 3.87 -8.68
N GLU A 154 -15.98 2.68 -8.29
CA GLU A 154 -15.90 1.51 -9.15
C GLU A 154 -17.12 0.58 -8.99
N SER A 155 -18.27 1.13 -8.54
CA SER A 155 -19.53 0.38 -8.46
C SER A 155 -20.06 -0.03 -9.83
N ASP A 156 -19.57 0.59 -10.90
CA ASP A 156 -19.88 0.25 -12.27
C ASP A 156 -18.66 0.44 -13.18
N ASN A 157 -18.42 -0.55 -14.03
CA ASN A 157 -17.27 -0.60 -14.94
C ASN A 157 -17.30 0.54 -15.99
N TRP A 158 -18.46 1.19 -16.19
CA TRP A 158 -18.61 2.36 -17.06
C TRP A 158 -18.08 3.67 -16.47
N ASN A 159 -17.95 3.75 -15.14
CA ASN A 159 -17.83 5.02 -14.43
C ASN A 159 -16.41 5.32 -13.93
N VAL A 160 -15.42 4.50 -14.29
CA VAL A 160 -14.04 4.68 -13.83
C VAL A 160 -13.18 5.56 -14.74
N ASP A 161 -13.57 5.70 -16.01
CA ASP A 161 -12.84 6.50 -17.00
C ASP A 161 -13.13 8.00 -16.81
N PRO A 162 -12.12 8.87 -16.69
CA PRO A 162 -12.31 10.32 -16.65
C PRO A 162 -13.13 10.88 -17.82
N LEU A 163 -13.11 10.21 -18.99
CA LEU A 163 -13.94 10.55 -20.15
C LEU A 163 -15.44 10.41 -19.89
N THR A 164 -15.86 9.60 -18.91
CA THR A 164 -17.27 9.36 -18.58
C THR A 164 -17.74 10.11 -17.34
N LYS A 165 -16.98 11.11 -16.86
CA LYS A 165 -17.27 11.91 -15.65
C LYS A 165 -17.42 11.01 -14.42
N PRO A 166 -16.31 10.45 -13.92
CA PRO A 166 -16.33 9.43 -12.90
C PRO A 166 -16.95 9.98 -11.61
N LYS A 167 -17.67 9.10 -10.90
CA LYS A 167 -18.16 9.38 -9.55
C LYS A 167 -17.06 9.09 -8.56
N LEU A 168 -17.13 9.77 -7.43
CA LEU A 168 -16.01 9.86 -6.55
C LEU A 168 -16.43 10.14 -5.10
N GLU A 169 -15.76 9.55 -4.11
CA GLU A 169 -16.22 9.57 -2.72
C GLU A 169 -15.12 9.82 -1.69
N HIS A 170 -15.44 10.55 -0.62
CA HIS A 170 -14.51 10.72 0.50
C HIS A 170 -14.20 9.37 1.17
N ALA A 171 -12.94 9.22 1.60
CA ALA A 171 -12.50 8.01 2.29
C ALA A 171 -11.81 8.31 3.62
N SER A 172 -11.99 7.38 4.55
CA SER A 172 -11.12 7.31 5.72
C SER A 172 -9.73 6.82 5.32
N VAL A 173 -8.74 6.98 6.21
CA VAL A 173 -7.37 6.49 6.00
C VAL A 173 -7.39 4.98 5.70
N GLN A 174 -8.14 4.19 6.47
CA GLN A 174 -8.23 2.75 6.20
C GLN A 174 -8.86 2.49 4.84
N TYR A 175 -9.98 3.14 4.52
CA TYR A 175 -10.67 2.87 3.28
C TYR A 175 -9.80 3.22 2.06
N TYR A 176 -9.12 4.36 2.11
CA TYR A 176 -8.17 4.78 1.08
C TYR A 176 -7.04 3.78 0.87
N ILE A 177 -6.39 3.35 1.96
CA ILE A 177 -5.29 2.38 1.91
C ILE A 177 -5.75 1.03 1.34
N THR A 178 -6.93 0.55 1.73
CA THR A 178 -7.48 -0.69 1.18
C THR A 178 -7.85 -0.56 -0.29
N TYR A 179 -8.47 0.56 -0.65
CA TYR A 179 -8.81 0.86 -2.03
C TYR A 179 -7.58 0.92 -2.92
N LEU A 180 -6.47 1.56 -2.51
CA LEU A 180 -5.24 1.62 -3.30
C LEU A 180 -4.67 0.23 -3.63
N HIS A 181 -4.68 -0.67 -2.65
CA HIS A 181 -4.18 -2.03 -2.83
C HIS A 181 -5.03 -2.81 -3.82
N ARG A 182 -6.37 -2.75 -3.67
CA ARG A 182 -7.29 -3.33 -4.66
C ARG A 182 -7.21 -2.66 -6.03
N TYR A 183 -7.09 -1.34 -6.09
CA TYR A 183 -6.96 -0.59 -7.33
C TYR A 183 -5.71 -1.01 -8.11
N GLY A 184 -4.60 -1.29 -7.42
CA GLY A 184 -3.41 -1.85 -8.04
C GLY A 184 -3.58 -3.30 -8.51
N SER A 185 -4.32 -4.12 -7.76
CA SER A 185 -4.39 -5.58 -7.99
C SER A 185 -5.58 -6.05 -8.82
N ARG A 186 -6.63 -5.24 -8.96
CA ARG A 186 -7.87 -5.66 -9.64
C ARG A 186 -7.62 -5.93 -11.12
N SER A 187 -8.39 -6.83 -11.70
CA SER A 187 -8.44 -7.01 -13.15
C SER A 187 -8.96 -5.74 -13.85
N THR A 188 -8.69 -5.64 -15.15
CA THR A 188 -9.28 -4.60 -16.01
C THR A 188 -10.79 -4.71 -16.00
N LEU A 189 -11.50 -3.59 -15.79
CA LEU A 189 -12.96 -3.57 -15.65
C LEU A 189 -13.68 -3.74 -17.00
N TYR A 190 -13.63 -4.95 -17.56
CA TYR A 190 -14.39 -5.31 -18.77
C TYR A 190 -15.89 -5.37 -18.49
N LYS A 191 -16.70 -5.16 -19.53
CA LYS A 191 -18.17 -5.12 -19.42
C LYS A 191 -18.82 -6.50 -19.45
N ASN A 192 -18.21 -7.44 -20.18
CA ASN A 192 -18.69 -8.79 -20.32
C ASN A 192 -17.73 -9.77 -19.61
N VAL A 193 -18.29 -10.89 -19.17
CA VAL A 193 -17.56 -11.92 -18.42
C VAL A 193 -16.48 -12.58 -19.28
N GLN A 194 -16.75 -12.81 -20.56
CA GLN A 194 -15.81 -13.47 -21.47
C GLN A 194 -14.49 -12.69 -21.61
N ASP A 195 -14.54 -11.40 -21.92
CA ASP A 195 -13.36 -10.55 -22.00
C ASP A 195 -12.61 -10.49 -20.67
N CYS A 196 -13.34 -10.55 -19.56
CA CYS A 196 -12.72 -10.62 -18.25
C CYS A 196 -11.97 -11.93 -18.02
N GLU A 197 -12.56 -13.07 -18.39
CA GLU A 197 -11.91 -14.38 -18.27
C GLU A 197 -10.67 -14.47 -19.19
N ASP A 198 -10.79 -13.97 -20.42
CA ASP A 198 -9.74 -14.05 -21.42
C ASP A 198 -8.59 -13.05 -21.17
N TYR A 199 -8.90 -11.86 -20.63
CA TYR A 199 -7.98 -10.73 -20.58
C TYR A 199 -7.87 -10.04 -19.21
N GLY A 200 -8.53 -10.52 -18.16
CA GLY A 200 -8.53 -9.93 -16.81
C GLY A 200 -7.24 -10.13 -16.01
N ILE A 201 -6.08 -10.16 -16.66
CA ILE A 201 -4.80 -10.62 -16.10
C ILE A 201 -3.89 -9.51 -15.55
N LEU A 202 -4.24 -8.23 -15.75
CA LEU A 202 -3.38 -7.13 -15.32
C LEU A 202 -3.35 -6.99 -13.80
N ASN A 203 -2.13 -6.80 -13.27
CA ASN A 203 -1.87 -6.50 -11.88
C ASN A 203 -0.69 -5.53 -11.82
N PHE A 204 -0.79 -4.46 -11.03
CA PHE A 204 0.18 -3.38 -10.95
C PHE A 204 0.87 -3.26 -9.59
N ASN A 205 0.66 -4.22 -8.69
CA ASN A 205 1.32 -4.28 -7.39
C ASN A 205 1.79 -5.69 -6.96
N HIS A 206 1.50 -6.71 -7.75
CA HIS A 206 1.88 -8.12 -7.57
C HIS A 206 2.21 -8.76 -8.93
N ASP A 207 2.70 -10.00 -8.89
CA ASP A 207 3.02 -10.86 -10.03
C ASP A 207 3.91 -10.14 -11.05
N GLY A 208 4.93 -9.45 -10.53
CA GLY A 208 5.90 -8.73 -11.33
C GLY A 208 6.94 -7.98 -10.51
N VAL A 209 7.81 -7.25 -11.21
CA VAL A 209 9.01 -6.63 -10.62
C VAL A 209 8.69 -5.49 -9.66
N CYS A 210 7.50 -4.91 -9.75
CA CYS A 210 7.09 -3.81 -8.88
C CYS A 210 6.65 -4.27 -7.49
N PHE A 211 6.44 -5.57 -7.23
CA PHE A 211 5.95 -6.07 -5.94
C PHE A 211 6.67 -5.43 -4.72
N PRO A 212 8.02 -5.49 -4.61
CA PRO A 212 8.70 -4.93 -3.44
C PRO A 212 8.68 -3.39 -3.40
N THR A 213 8.80 -2.70 -4.55
CA THR A 213 8.84 -1.23 -4.60
C THR A 213 7.47 -0.60 -4.39
N TRP A 214 6.42 -1.19 -4.95
CA TRP A 214 5.03 -0.77 -4.75
C TRP A 214 4.65 -0.88 -3.27
N HIS A 215 4.89 -2.05 -2.66
CA HIS A 215 4.57 -2.26 -1.24
C HIS A 215 5.43 -1.43 -0.30
N ARG A 216 6.70 -1.14 -0.66
CA ARG A 216 7.53 -0.20 0.11
C ARG A 216 6.94 1.20 0.11
N TYR A 217 6.55 1.74 -1.05
CA TYR A 217 5.93 3.06 -1.10
C TYR A 217 4.60 3.08 -0.34
N TYR A 218 3.77 2.06 -0.56
CA TYR A 218 2.50 1.88 0.13
C TYR A 218 2.66 1.87 1.66
N ASN A 219 3.62 1.11 2.19
CA ASN A 219 3.91 1.04 3.62
C ASN A 219 4.38 2.39 4.18
N LEU A 220 5.24 3.10 3.45
CA LEU A 220 5.72 4.43 3.85
C LEU A 220 4.58 5.47 3.85
N LEU A 221 3.67 5.41 2.87
CA LEU A 221 2.49 6.26 2.80
C LEU A 221 1.52 5.96 3.95
N TRP A 222 1.22 4.68 4.20
CA TRP A 222 0.35 4.27 5.30
C TRP A 222 0.93 4.72 6.65
N GLU A 223 2.22 4.50 6.89
CA GLU A 223 2.89 4.98 8.10
C GLU A 223 2.86 6.51 8.22
N ARG A 224 2.98 7.26 7.11
CA ARG A 224 2.84 8.72 7.11
C ARG A 224 1.43 9.15 7.52
N LEU A 225 0.39 8.53 6.96
CA LEU A 225 -1.00 8.82 7.33
C LEU A 225 -1.25 8.51 8.82
N MET A 226 -0.74 7.38 9.32
CA MET A 226 -0.79 7.05 10.75
C MET A 226 0.00 8.04 11.62
N THR A 227 1.15 8.52 11.13
CA THR A 227 1.94 9.56 11.83
C THR A 227 1.15 10.86 11.96
N LYS A 228 0.37 11.26 10.94
CA LYS A 228 -0.51 12.45 11.02
C LYS A 228 -1.53 12.31 12.15
N ILE A 229 -2.15 11.14 12.30
CA ILE A 229 -3.06 10.82 13.42
C ILE A 229 -2.28 10.84 14.75
N ALA A 230 -1.10 10.20 14.80
CA ALA A 230 -0.28 10.10 16.01
C ALA A 230 0.18 11.46 16.53
N ILE A 231 0.52 12.40 15.66
CA ILE A 231 0.84 13.78 16.03
C ILE A 231 -0.36 14.44 16.69
N GLN A 232 -1.55 14.35 16.08
CA GLN A 232 -2.73 15.04 16.57
C GLN A 232 -3.29 14.44 17.87
N VAL A 233 -3.23 13.11 18.03
CA VAL A 233 -3.85 12.41 19.16
C VAL A 233 -2.87 12.18 20.31
N PHE A 234 -1.60 11.94 20.01
CA PHE A 234 -0.59 11.54 21.00
C PHE A 234 0.62 12.49 21.06
N GLY A 235 0.72 13.47 20.17
CA GLY A 235 1.91 14.33 20.07
C GLY A 235 3.17 13.60 19.56
N ILE A 236 3.02 12.46 18.88
CA ILE A 236 4.14 11.60 18.47
C ILE A 236 4.46 11.84 16.99
N SER A 237 5.63 12.43 16.73
CA SER A 237 6.08 12.78 15.37
C SER A 237 6.95 11.73 14.68
N ASP A 238 7.49 10.78 15.44
CA ASP A 238 8.42 9.74 15.03
C ASP A 238 7.79 8.34 15.05
N TYR A 239 6.47 8.25 14.94
CA TYR A 239 5.75 6.98 14.85
C TYR A 239 6.31 6.10 13.73
N ALA A 240 6.63 4.85 14.06
CA ALA A 240 7.11 3.82 13.15
C ALA A 240 6.23 2.58 13.30
N THR A 241 5.75 2.04 12.17
CA THR A 241 4.90 0.85 12.19
C THR A 241 5.72 -0.38 12.57
N PRO A 242 5.25 -1.24 13.50
CA PRO A 242 5.97 -2.46 13.86
C PRO A 242 5.90 -3.53 12.76
N TYR A 243 6.72 -4.57 12.90
CA TYR A 243 6.73 -5.74 12.03
C TYR A 243 6.41 -7.02 12.82
N TRP A 244 6.06 -8.09 12.11
CA TRP A 244 5.88 -9.42 12.68
C TRP A 244 6.89 -10.40 12.11
N ASP A 245 7.87 -10.83 12.91
CA ASP A 245 8.80 -11.91 12.56
C ASP A 245 8.09 -13.25 12.68
N TRP A 246 7.67 -13.78 11.52
CA TRP A 246 6.94 -15.03 11.38
C TRP A 246 7.81 -16.23 10.99
N ILE A 247 9.12 -16.03 10.85
CA ILE A 247 10.04 -17.08 10.39
C ILE A 247 10.10 -18.22 11.40
N GLY A 248 9.84 -19.44 10.92
CA GLY A 248 9.93 -20.68 11.71
C GLY A 248 8.78 -20.87 12.72
N LEU A 249 7.70 -20.10 12.62
CA LEU A 249 6.50 -20.28 13.45
C LEU A 249 5.57 -21.35 12.86
N SER A 250 4.79 -22.02 13.72
CA SER A 250 3.77 -23.01 13.30
C SER A 250 2.36 -22.42 13.15
N HIS A 251 2.16 -21.17 13.55
CA HIS A 251 0.88 -20.45 13.50
C HIS A 251 1.10 -18.96 13.78
N CYS A 252 0.03 -18.17 13.71
CA CYS A 252 0.04 -16.76 14.09
C CYS A 252 0.16 -16.58 15.62
N ASP A 253 1.38 -16.46 16.13
CA ASP A 253 1.68 -16.27 17.56
C ASP A 253 1.20 -14.91 18.12
N ILE A 254 1.00 -13.92 17.25
CA ILE A 254 0.42 -12.62 17.61
C ILE A 254 -1.11 -12.56 17.47
N CYS A 255 -1.75 -13.65 17.05
CA CYS A 255 -3.22 -13.74 16.96
C CYS A 255 -3.88 -13.93 18.32
N THR A 256 -3.67 -12.94 19.20
CA THR A 256 -4.19 -12.87 20.57
C THR A 256 -4.78 -11.48 20.85
N ASN A 257 -5.65 -11.36 21.85
CA ASN A 257 -6.25 -10.06 22.22
C ASN A 257 -5.24 -9.03 22.73
N ARG A 258 -4.03 -9.47 23.12
CA ARG A 258 -2.90 -8.58 23.40
C ARG A 258 -2.53 -7.79 22.15
N TYR A 259 -2.26 -8.48 21.04
CA TYR A 259 -1.79 -7.86 19.80
C TYR A 259 -2.93 -7.63 18.79
N ILE A 260 -3.08 -8.50 17.80
CA ILE A 260 -3.94 -8.28 16.63
C ILE A 260 -5.29 -9.01 16.67
N GLY A 261 -5.64 -9.57 17.82
CA GLY A 261 -6.95 -10.17 18.11
C GLY A 261 -6.95 -11.70 18.07
N ALA A 262 -7.58 -12.30 19.08
CA ALA A 262 -7.76 -13.75 19.21
C ALA A 262 -8.94 -14.25 18.36
N PRO A 263 -9.09 -15.58 18.15
CA PRO A 263 -10.30 -16.16 17.56
C PRO A 263 -11.57 -15.74 18.32
N GLY A 264 -12.58 -15.31 17.56
CA GLY A 264 -13.88 -14.90 18.07
C GLY A 264 -14.99 -15.88 17.69
N ARG A 265 -16.18 -15.33 17.40
CA ARG A 265 -17.35 -16.12 16.99
C ARG A 265 -17.35 -16.34 15.47
N ARG A 266 -17.71 -17.54 15.03
CA ARG A 266 -17.98 -17.84 13.62
C ARG A 266 -19.38 -17.37 13.21
N SER A 267 -19.49 -16.77 12.03
CA SER A 267 -20.73 -16.43 11.34
C SER A 267 -20.74 -17.05 9.93
N GLU A 268 -21.78 -16.76 9.15
CA GLU A 268 -21.84 -17.11 7.73
C GLU A 268 -20.74 -16.44 6.89
N MET A 269 -20.20 -15.30 7.34
CA MET A 269 -19.10 -14.59 6.66
C MET A 269 -17.72 -15.16 6.99
N GLY A 270 -17.61 -16.04 7.99
CA GLY A 270 -16.34 -16.62 8.43
C GLY A 270 -16.10 -16.48 9.93
N LEU A 271 -14.87 -16.79 10.37
CA LEU A 271 -14.47 -16.69 11.77
C LEU A 271 -13.96 -15.27 12.09
N HIS A 272 -14.68 -14.56 12.96
CA HIS A 272 -14.37 -13.17 13.30
C HIS A 272 -13.29 -13.07 14.38
N ILE A 273 -12.74 -11.87 14.52
CA ILE A 273 -11.87 -11.49 15.64
C ILE A 273 -12.68 -11.42 16.94
N SER A 274 -12.10 -11.89 18.05
CA SER A 274 -12.68 -11.85 19.40
C SER A 274 -13.14 -10.45 19.80
N SER A 275 -14.30 -10.36 20.45
CA SER A 275 -14.85 -9.11 21.01
C SER A 275 -13.97 -8.48 22.11
N GLY A 276 -13.00 -9.22 22.65
CA GLY A 276 -11.98 -8.67 23.55
C GLY A 276 -10.88 -7.88 22.84
N SER A 277 -10.86 -7.86 21.51
CA SER A 277 -9.95 -7.05 20.70
C SER A 277 -10.65 -5.79 20.23
N PRO A 278 -9.97 -4.62 20.21
CA PRO A 278 -10.54 -3.42 19.58
C PRO A 278 -10.74 -3.57 18.06
N PHE A 279 -10.24 -4.66 17.48
CA PHE A 279 -10.36 -4.94 16.05
C PHE A 279 -11.60 -5.79 15.69
N SER A 280 -12.43 -6.18 16.66
CA SER A 280 -13.56 -7.11 16.43
C SER A 280 -14.58 -6.60 15.42
N ASN A 281 -14.73 -5.28 15.30
CA ASN A 281 -15.74 -4.62 14.47
C ASN A 281 -15.13 -3.77 13.36
N LEU A 282 -13.86 -4.01 13.00
CA LEU A 282 -13.27 -3.29 11.85
C LEU A 282 -14.02 -3.68 10.58
N THR A 283 -14.29 -2.66 9.78
CA THR A 283 -14.97 -2.82 8.50
C THR A 283 -14.04 -3.49 7.50
N GLU A 284 -14.55 -4.49 6.81
CA GLU A 284 -13.93 -5.02 5.61
C GLU A 284 -14.46 -4.28 4.39
N TYR A 285 -13.65 -3.35 3.88
CA TYR A 285 -13.91 -2.62 2.64
C TYR A 285 -13.59 -3.49 1.42
N CYS A 286 -14.13 -3.08 0.27
CA CYS A 286 -13.87 -3.72 -1.00
C CYS A 286 -14.20 -5.21 -1.01
N TYR A 287 -15.33 -5.58 -0.39
CA TYR A 287 -15.83 -6.96 -0.42
C TYR A 287 -16.10 -7.40 -1.87
N GLU A 288 -15.74 -8.63 -2.21
CA GLU A 288 -16.00 -9.18 -3.55
C GLU A 288 -17.44 -9.71 -3.66
N PRO A 289 -18.13 -9.48 -4.79
CA PRO A 289 -19.50 -9.97 -4.99
C PRO A 289 -19.57 -11.51 -5.02
N MET A 290 -20.59 -12.10 -4.40
CA MET A 290 -20.73 -13.56 -4.21
C MET A 290 -21.02 -14.39 -5.50
N LYS A 291 -21.24 -13.75 -6.65
CA LYS A 291 -21.55 -14.41 -7.93
C LYS A 291 -20.85 -13.71 -9.10
N ASP A 292 -20.11 -14.46 -9.91
CA ASP A 292 -19.75 -14.31 -11.34
C ASP A 292 -19.39 -12.91 -11.89
N LEU A 293 -19.13 -11.94 -11.02
CA LEU A 293 -18.64 -10.62 -11.38
C LEU A 293 -17.13 -10.62 -11.31
N LEU A 294 -16.55 -11.37 -12.24
CA LEU A 294 -15.14 -11.22 -12.58
C LEU A 294 -14.90 -9.77 -13.05
N CYS A 295 -13.70 -9.24 -12.79
CA CYS A 295 -13.33 -7.86 -13.12
C CYS A 295 -14.24 -6.82 -12.48
N SER A 296 -14.35 -6.86 -11.15
CA SER A 296 -15.09 -5.87 -10.37
C SER A 296 -14.17 -4.96 -9.55
N GLY A 297 -14.55 -3.70 -9.44
CA GLY A 297 -13.87 -2.73 -8.59
C GLY A 297 -14.39 -2.71 -7.16
N CYS A 298 -13.73 -1.92 -6.30
CA CYS A 298 -13.94 -1.95 -4.85
C CYS A 298 -15.42 -1.84 -4.42
N GLN A 299 -16.14 -0.86 -4.96
CA GLN A 299 -17.50 -0.54 -4.55
C GLN A 299 -18.56 -1.47 -5.16
N ARG A 300 -18.22 -2.27 -6.17
CA ARG A 300 -19.17 -3.15 -6.88
C ARG A 300 -19.81 -4.18 -5.97
N GLY A 301 -19.10 -4.63 -4.93
CA GLY A 301 -19.63 -5.57 -3.95
C GLY A 301 -20.86 -5.05 -3.19
N GLY A 302 -21.00 -3.72 -3.04
CA GLY A 302 -22.13 -3.06 -2.36
C GLY A 302 -22.31 -3.40 -0.87
N LYS A 303 -21.53 -4.35 -0.35
CA LYS A 303 -21.53 -4.83 1.03
C LYS A 303 -20.23 -4.43 1.72
N LYS A 304 -20.35 -4.06 2.99
CA LYS A 304 -19.23 -3.92 3.91
C LYS A 304 -19.30 -5.08 4.91
N GLY A 305 -18.21 -5.83 5.01
CA GLY A 305 -18.09 -6.96 5.92
C GLY A 305 -17.48 -6.55 7.26
N ILE A 306 -17.24 -7.55 8.10
CA ILE A 306 -16.39 -7.44 9.29
C ILE A 306 -15.23 -8.40 9.08
N ILE A 307 -14.02 -7.98 9.44
CA ILE A 307 -12.80 -8.76 9.23
C ILE A 307 -12.92 -10.19 9.79
N THR A 308 -12.40 -11.15 9.02
CA THR A 308 -12.36 -12.57 9.35
C THR A 308 -10.95 -13.15 9.20
N ARG A 309 -10.67 -14.24 9.91
CA ARG A 309 -9.45 -15.06 9.80
C ARG A 309 -9.78 -16.50 10.11
N GLU A 310 -9.09 -17.46 9.50
CA GLU A 310 -9.31 -18.87 9.82
C GLU A 310 -8.35 -19.42 10.88
N PHE A 311 -7.35 -18.62 11.32
CA PHE A 311 -6.40 -18.97 12.40
C PHE A 311 -5.76 -20.37 12.22
N LYS A 312 -5.52 -20.76 10.97
CA LYS A 312 -5.01 -22.09 10.64
C LYS A 312 -3.62 -22.27 11.23
N LYS A 313 -3.34 -23.48 11.69
CA LYS A 313 -1.99 -23.94 12.01
C LYS A 313 -1.35 -24.49 10.74
N GLY A 314 -0.06 -24.23 10.56
CA GLY A 314 0.72 -24.72 9.44
C GLY A 314 2.13 -24.16 9.51
N ASN A 315 3.08 -24.87 8.91
CA ASN A 315 4.47 -24.42 8.87
C ASN A 315 4.53 -23.11 8.06
N LEU A 316 4.71 -21.99 8.76
CA LEU A 316 5.08 -20.72 8.16
C LEU A 316 6.51 -20.86 7.62
N PRO A 317 6.91 -20.03 6.63
CA PRO A 317 8.22 -20.21 6.01
C PRO A 317 9.34 -20.11 7.03
N ASP A 318 10.33 -20.96 6.87
CA ASP A 318 11.39 -21.19 7.87
C ASP A 318 12.70 -20.48 7.50
N VAL A 319 13.74 -20.65 8.32
CA VAL A 319 15.05 -20.02 8.10
C VAL A 319 15.71 -20.50 6.80
N GLU A 320 15.45 -21.73 6.34
CA GLU A 320 16.03 -22.23 5.08
C GLU A 320 15.31 -21.65 3.88
N ASP A 321 13.99 -21.46 3.96
CA ASP A 321 13.24 -20.71 2.95
C ASP A 321 13.78 -19.27 2.83
N LEU A 322 14.04 -18.60 3.97
CA LEU A 322 14.65 -17.27 3.99
C LEU A 322 16.06 -17.25 3.39
N LYS A 323 16.92 -18.19 3.77
CA LYS A 323 18.28 -18.29 3.21
C LYS A 323 18.24 -18.50 1.71
N PHE A 324 17.33 -19.32 1.22
CA PHE A 324 17.14 -19.51 -0.21
C PHE A 324 16.77 -18.19 -0.91
N VAL A 325 15.71 -17.52 -0.44
CA VAL A 325 15.27 -16.23 -1.00
C VAL A 325 16.42 -15.21 -1.00
N LEU A 326 17.15 -15.08 0.12
CA LEU A 326 18.28 -14.15 0.25
C LEU A 326 19.54 -14.57 -0.52
N SER A 327 19.63 -15.82 -1.00
CA SER A 327 20.77 -16.28 -1.82
C SER A 327 20.65 -15.88 -3.29
N LEU A 328 19.45 -15.49 -3.74
CA LEU A 328 19.18 -15.10 -5.13
C LEU A 328 19.77 -13.73 -5.41
N LYS A 329 20.90 -13.70 -6.14
CA LYS A 329 21.60 -12.46 -6.46
C LYS A 329 20.87 -11.59 -7.48
N GLN A 330 20.16 -12.20 -8.42
CA GLN A 330 19.49 -11.46 -9.50
C GLN A 330 18.15 -10.94 -9.00
N PHE A 331 17.92 -9.62 -9.15
CA PHE A 331 16.62 -9.05 -8.79
C PHE A 331 15.48 -9.68 -9.58
N HIS A 332 15.65 -9.76 -10.90
CA HIS A 332 14.67 -10.28 -11.84
C HIS A 332 15.32 -10.92 -13.08
N VAL A 333 14.72 -12.01 -13.54
CA VAL A 333 15.05 -12.70 -14.79
C VAL A 333 13.82 -12.68 -15.70
N PRO A 334 13.91 -12.07 -16.89
CA PRO A 334 12.80 -12.02 -17.83
C PRO A 334 12.27 -13.41 -18.20
N GLY A 335 10.95 -13.58 -18.18
CA GLY A 335 10.28 -14.83 -18.57
C GLY A 335 10.29 -15.94 -17.52
N GLU A 336 10.96 -15.76 -16.37
CA GLU A 336 11.09 -16.80 -15.33
C GLU A 336 9.75 -17.26 -14.77
N ARG A 337 8.71 -16.42 -14.79
CA ARG A 337 7.39 -16.76 -14.25
C ARG A 337 6.78 -18.04 -14.86
N LEU A 338 7.23 -18.44 -16.05
CA LEU A 338 6.84 -19.66 -16.79
C LEU A 338 7.84 -20.83 -16.62
N SER A 339 8.89 -20.64 -15.81
CA SER A 339 9.95 -21.63 -15.55
C SER A 339 9.69 -22.36 -14.23
N SER A 340 10.15 -23.61 -14.14
CA SER A 340 10.21 -24.37 -12.88
C SER A 340 11.43 -24.02 -12.02
N VAL A 341 12.37 -23.25 -12.56
CA VAL A 341 13.59 -22.82 -11.86
C VAL A 341 13.37 -21.43 -11.26
N CYS A 342 13.69 -21.29 -9.97
CA CYS A 342 13.57 -20.06 -9.21
C CYS A 342 14.93 -19.35 -9.11
N LEU A 343 15.09 -18.23 -9.81
CA LEU A 343 16.32 -17.44 -9.95
C LEU A 343 16.13 -15.97 -9.54
N SER A 344 14.91 -15.43 -9.66
CA SER A 344 14.57 -14.04 -9.37
C SER A 344 14.26 -13.86 -7.89
N PHE A 345 15.00 -12.96 -7.25
CA PHE A 345 14.69 -12.53 -5.89
C PHE A 345 13.25 -12.02 -5.77
N ASN A 346 12.77 -11.19 -6.71
CA ASN A 346 11.43 -10.60 -6.59
C ASN A 346 10.30 -11.65 -6.61
N ILE A 347 10.45 -12.70 -7.45
CA ILE A 347 9.47 -13.78 -7.60
C ILE A 347 9.46 -14.69 -6.37
N ALA A 348 10.65 -15.01 -5.83
CA ALA A 348 10.80 -15.81 -4.62
C ALA A 348 10.31 -15.07 -3.37
N LEU A 349 10.62 -13.76 -3.26
CA LEU A 349 10.15 -12.90 -2.17
C LEU A 349 8.63 -12.80 -2.16
N GLU A 350 8.00 -12.63 -3.31
CA GLU A 350 6.54 -12.62 -3.41
C GLU A 350 5.94 -14.00 -3.13
N GLY A 351 6.67 -15.07 -3.46
CA GLY A 351 6.30 -16.44 -3.14
C GLY A 351 5.58 -17.18 -4.26
N PHE A 352 5.96 -16.91 -5.51
CA PHE A 352 5.56 -17.70 -6.67
C PHE A 352 6.50 -18.87 -6.95
N CYS A 353 7.68 -18.89 -6.33
CA CYS A 353 8.60 -20.01 -6.34
C CYS A 353 9.30 -20.14 -4.99
N GLY A 354 9.95 -21.28 -4.75
CA GLY A 354 10.64 -21.59 -3.51
C GLY A 354 11.95 -22.32 -3.76
N ARG A 355 12.56 -22.82 -2.68
CA ARG A 355 13.83 -23.57 -2.72
C ARG A 355 13.74 -24.82 -3.62
N PRO A 356 14.87 -25.38 -4.10
CA PRO A 356 14.85 -26.60 -4.90
C PRO A 356 14.03 -27.72 -4.23
N GLY A 357 13.13 -28.33 -5.00
CA GLY A 357 12.19 -29.35 -4.50
C GLY A 357 10.90 -28.79 -3.90
N ALA A 358 10.74 -27.47 -3.79
CA ALA A 358 9.48 -26.83 -3.50
C ALA A 358 8.45 -27.15 -4.61
N ASP A 359 7.22 -27.49 -4.21
CA ASP A 359 6.13 -27.69 -5.17
C ASP A 359 5.82 -26.37 -5.91
N PRO A 360 5.96 -26.34 -7.25
CA PRO A 360 5.71 -25.14 -8.04
C PRO A 360 4.24 -24.70 -8.05
N ASN A 361 3.31 -25.57 -7.65
CA ASN A 361 1.88 -25.25 -7.56
C ASN A 361 1.50 -24.63 -6.21
N HIS A 362 2.38 -24.66 -5.22
CA HIS A 362 2.13 -24.06 -3.91
C HIS A 362 2.52 -22.58 -3.88
N ARG A 363 1.81 -21.83 -3.03
CA ARG A 363 2.20 -20.47 -2.64
C ARG A 363 3.26 -20.54 -1.55
N TRP A 364 4.37 -19.83 -1.77
CA TRP A 364 5.51 -19.80 -0.86
C TRP A 364 5.64 -18.44 -0.17
N PHE A 365 6.57 -18.34 0.77
CA PHE A 365 7.03 -17.09 1.39
C PHE A 365 5.90 -16.06 1.72
N HIS A 366 5.89 -14.86 1.12
CA HIS A 366 4.83 -13.87 1.31
C HIS A 366 3.43 -14.45 1.05
N ASN A 367 3.21 -15.06 -0.13
CA ASN A 367 1.92 -15.63 -0.50
C ASN A 367 1.46 -16.74 0.47
N LYS A 368 2.39 -17.48 1.07
CA LYS A 368 2.07 -18.53 2.07
C LYS A 368 1.39 -17.94 3.30
N ILE A 369 1.81 -16.76 3.76
CA ILE A 369 1.21 -16.10 4.92
C ILE A 369 -0.25 -15.72 4.62
N HIS A 370 -0.51 -15.09 3.48
CA HIS A 370 -1.87 -14.75 3.04
C HIS A 370 -2.79 -15.97 2.99
N VAL A 371 -2.33 -17.07 2.37
CA VAL A 371 -3.11 -18.32 2.25
C VAL A 371 -3.34 -19.00 3.59
N LEU A 372 -2.36 -18.99 4.50
CA LEU A 372 -2.49 -19.65 5.80
C LEU A 372 -3.41 -18.89 6.76
N ILE A 373 -3.33 -17.55 6.80
CA ILE A 373 -4.23 -16.76 7.65
C ILE A 373 -5.66 -16.82 7.14
N ASP A 374 -5.82 -16.74 5.81
CA ASP A 374 -7.11 -16.82 5.10
C ASP A 374 -8.12 -15.75 5.59
N GLY A 375 -9.40 -15.90 5.22
CA GLY A 375 -10.43 -14.91 5.54
C GLY A 375 -10.12 -13.58 4.86
N SER A 376 -10.19 -12.46 5.56
CA SER A 376 -9.84 -11.17 5.00
C SER A 376 -8.42 -11.12 4.42
N MET A 377 -7.46 -11.86 5.01
CA MET A 377 -6.06 -11.89 4.56
C MET A 377 -5.81 -12.73 3.31
N CYS A 378 -6.76 -13.56 2.84
CA CYS A 378 -6.52 -14.47 1.71
C CYS A 378 -6.23 -13.73 0.41
N CYS A 379 -6.88 -12.58 0.24
CA CYS A 379 -7.26 -12.13 -1.07
C CYS A 379 -6.76 -10.71 -1.29
N THR A 380 -6.18 -10.46 -2.46
CA THR A 380 -5.56 -9.16 -2.78
C THR A 380 -6.56 -8.01 -2.68
N ALA A 381 -7.85 -8.26 -2.92
CA ALA A 381 -8.89 -7.24 -2.80
C ALA A 381 -9.15 -6.76 -1.34
N THR A 382 -8.92 -7.62 -0.34
CA THR A 382 -9.40 -7.40 1.04
C THR A 382 -8.30 -7.48 2.10
N ALA A 383 -7.12 -8.02 1.80
CA ALA A 383 -6.07 -8.32 2.78
C ALA A 383 -5.65 -7.12 3.63
N SER A 384 -5.52 -5.96 3.01
CA SER A 384 -5.12 -4.71 3.70
C SER A 384 -6.15 -4.20 4.72
N ASN A 385 -7.38 -4.73 4.76
CA ASN A 385 -8.31 -4.44 5.85
C ASN A 385 -7.79 -4.98 7.19
N ASP A 386 -7.12 -6.13 7.16
CA ASP A 386 -6.61 -6.80 8.35
C ASP A 386 -5.34 -6.10 8.87
N PRO A 387 -5.28 -5.66 10.14
CA PRO A 387 -4.08 -5.05 10.71
C PRO A 387 -2.83 -5.96 10.68
N LEU A 388 -3.00 -7.27 10.50
CA LEU A 388 -1.90 -8.20 10.30
C LEU A 388 -1.16 -7.94 8.97
N PHE A 389 -1.85 -7.42 7.95
CA PHE A 389 -1.29 -7.09 6.64
C PHE A 389 -0.09 -6.16 6.76
N ILE A 390 -0.26 -5.03 7.46
CA ILE A 390 0.82 -4.04 7.54
C ILE A 390 2.01 -4.61 8.32
N LEU A 391 1.79 -5.41 9.36
CA LEU A 391 2.88 -6.06 10.10
C LEU A 391 3.66 -7.06 9.22
N HIS A 392 2.94 -7.81 8.40
CA HIS A 392 3.49 -8.76 7.44
C HIS A 392 4.32 -8.05 6.37
N HIS A 393 3.77 -7.02 5.71
CA HIS A 393 4.45 -6.31 4.63
C HIS A 393 5.62 -5.46 5.10
N ILE A 394 5.62 -4.98 6.35
CA ILE A 394 6.80 -4.34 6.93
C ILE A 394 7.91 -5.37 7.15
N PHE A 395 7.58 -6.63 7.47
CA PHE A 395 8.58 -7.69 7.57
C PHE A 395 9.11 -8.14 6.20
N ILE A 396 8.25 -8.22 5.17
CA ILE A 396 8.70 -8.40 3.78
C ILE A 396 9.66 -7.28 3.35
N ASP A 397 9.36 -6.03 3.71
CA ASP A 397 10.24 -4.90 3.45
C ASP A 397 11.57 -4.98 4.24
N LYS A 398 11.59 -5.58 5.43
CA LYS A 398 12.82 -5.90 6.19
C LYS A 398 13.71 -6.90 5.44
N ILE A 399 13.10 -7.90 4.81
CA ILE A 399 13.81 -8.91 4.02
C ILE A 399 14.35 -8.30 2.73
N PHE A 400 13.55 -7.44 2.07
CA PHE A 400 14.01 -6.68 0.92
C PHE A 400 15.17 -5.73 1.27
N GLU A 401 15.13 -5.09 2.44
CA GLU A 401 16.25 -4.28 2.94
C GLU A 401 17.52 -5.11 3.15
N CYS A 402 17.41 -6.31 3.72
CA CYS A 402 18.54 -7.23 3.85
C CYS A 402 19.17 -7.55 2.49
N TRP A 403 18.34 -7.86 1.49
CA TRP A 403 18.80 -8.16 0.14
C TRP A 403 19.51 -6.95 -0.51
N LEU A 404 18.89 -5.77 -0.47
CA LEU A 404 19.48 -4.53 -1.01
C LEU A 404 20.83 -4.20 -0.37
N LYS A 405 20.95 -4.31 0.96
CA LYS A 405 22.20 -4.06 1.68
C LYS A 405 23.27 -5.12 1.41
N THR A 406 22.85 -6.35 1.12
CA THR A 406 23.78 -7.46 0.86
C THR A 406 24.39 -7.36 -0.53
N TYR A 407 23.56 -7.11 -1.54
CA TYR A 407 24.01 -7.10 -2.94
C TYR A 407 24.35 -5.72 -3.49
N ASN A 408 23.83 -4.65 -2.88
CA ASN A 408 24.00 -3.27 -3.33
C ASN A 408 23.80 -3.15 -4.86
N PRO A 409 22.62 -3.56 -5.37
CA PRO A 409 22.39 -3.63 -6.80
C PRO A 409 22.42 -2.23 -7.42
N SER A 410 22.82 -2.15 -8.69
CA SER A 410 22.68 -0.88 -9.40
C SER A 410 21.20 -0.61 -9.74
N PRO A 411 20.79 0.66 -9.91
CA PRO A 411 19.43 0.98 -10.32
C PRO A 411 19.02 0.30 -11.64
N GLU A 412 20.00 -0.08 -12.46
CA GLU A 412 19.79 -0.78 -13.72
C GLU A 412 19.37 -2.26 -13.59
N GLU A 413 19.53 -2.86 -12.42
CA GLU A 413 19.04 -4.21 -12.16
C GLU A 413 17.52 -4.29 -12.04
N TYR A 414 16.86 -3.17 -11.70
CA TYR A 414 15.42 -3.06 -11.83
C TYR A 414 15.10 -2.88 -13.32
N PRO A 415 14.42 -3.78 -14.03
CA PRO A 415 14.23 -3.70 -15.49
C PRO A 415 13.39 -2.50 -15.97
N ASP A 416 13.79 -1.87 -17.07
CA ASP A 416 13.02 -0.81 -17.76
C ASP A 416 12.12 -1.35 -18.87
N LYS A 417 12.51 -2.47 -19.50
CA LYS A 417 11.85 -3.12 -20.64
C LYS A 417 11.60 -4.59 -20.34
N HIS A 418 10.81 -5.24 -21.21
CA HIS A 418 10.45 -6.66 -21.10
C HIS A 418 9.75 -7.01 -19.77
N VAL A 419 9.07 -6.03 -19.20
CA VAL A 419 8.20 -6.17 -18.03
C VAL A 419 6.76 -5.88 -18.41
N ARG A 420 5.84 -6.22 -17.51
CA ARG A 420 4.42 -5.90 -17.67
C ARG A 420 4.21 -4.38 -17.69
N PRO A 421 3.15 -3.88 -18.38
CA PRO A 421 2.82 -2.46 -18.36
C PRO A 421 2.73 -1.91 -16.92
N GLY A 422 3.27 -0.72 -16.68
CA GLY A 422 3.32 -0.09 -15.36
C GLY A 422 4.40 -0.63 -14.41
N HIS A 423 5.12 -1.70 -14.78
CA HIS A 423 6.15 -2.29 -13.93
C HIS A 423 7.55 -1.77 -14.21
N SER A 424 7.77 -1.02 -15.29
CA SER A 424 9.09 -0.44 -15.63
C SER A 424 9.67 0.36 -14.47
N ARG A 425 11.00 0.38 -14.34
CA ARG A 425 11.71 1.22 -13.36
C ARG A 425 11.26 2.69 -13.41
N TYR A 426 10.95 3.18 -14.61
CA TYR A 426 10.54 4.57 -14.84
C TYR A 426 9.03 4.77 -14.80
N SER A 427 8.23 3.71 -14.70
CA SER A 427 6.78 3.87 -14.53
C SER A 427 6.49 4.44 -13.14
N PHE A 428 5.51 5.35 -13.07
CA PHE A 428 4.96 5.78 -11.80
C PHE A 428 4.28 4.60 -11.11
N ILE A 429 4.42 4.52 -9.78
CA ILE A 429 3.74 3.50 -8.98
C ILE A 429 2.23 3.72 -9.11
N VAL A 430 1.56 2.74 -9.71
CA VAL A 430 0.15 2.83 -10.10
C VAL A 430 -0.77 3.00 -8.91
N GLY A 431 -1.72 3.93 -9.03
CA GLY A 431 -2.75 4.23 -8.04
C GLY A 431 -2.32 5.22 -6.95
N ILE A 432 -1.02 5.46 -6.76
CA ILE A 432 -0.53 6.26 -5.63
C ILE A 432 -0.22 7.70 -6.07
N ILE A 433 -0.78 8.67 -5.35
CA ILE A 433 -0.45 10.11 -5.42
C ILE A 433 -0.07 10.56 -4.00
N PRO A 434 1.07 11.25 -3.79
CA PRO A 434 1.92 11.93 -4.77
C PRO A 434 2.69 10.99 -5.69
N LEU A 435 3.03 11.46 -6.88
CA LEU A 435 3.68 10.62 -7.88
C LEU A 435 5.13 10.31 -7.48
N ALA A 436 5.50 9.04 -7.61
CA ALA A 436 6.85 8.54 -7.49
C ALA A 436 7.01 7.28 -8.36
N ARG A 437 8.23 6.99 -8.80
CA ARG A 437 8.55 5.90 -9.73
C ARG A 437 9.02 4.66 -8.97
N ASN A 438 8.93 3.49 -9.61
CA ASN A 438 9.45 2.25 -9.03
C ASN A 438 10.93 2.37 -8.61
N ILE A 439 11.75 2.99 -9.47
CA ILE A 439 13.19 3.21 -9.20
C ILE A 439 13.45 4.02 -7.92
N ASP A 440 12.55 4.94 -7.56
CA ASP A 440 12.72 5.79 -6.36
C ASP A 440 12.69 4.96 -5.06
N PHE A 441 12.10 3.77 -5.09
CA PHE A 441 11.98 2.85 -3.96
C PHE A 441 12.89 1.61 -4.07
N PHE A 442 13.60 1.45 -5.18
CA PHE A 442 14.65 0.44 -5.36
C PHE A 442 15.98 0.92 -4.77
N THR A 443 15.95 1.29 -3.49
CA THR A 443 17.08 1.89 -2.77
C THR A 443 16.99 1.55 -1.29
N PRO A 444 18.11 1.45 -0.54
CA PRO A 444 18.06 1.11 0.87
C PRO A 444 17.13 2.01 1.71
N LEU A 445 16.41 1.40 2.64
CA LEU A 445 15.38 2.04 3.45
C LEU A 445 15.94 3.16 4.34
N THR A 446 17.24 3.09 4.65
CA THR A 446 18.00 4.13 5.35
C THR A 446 17.95 5.50 4.65
N ASN A 447 17.80 5.52 3.32
CA ASN A 447 17.67 6.78 2.57
C ASN A 447 16.37 7.52 2.93
N PHE A 448 15.33 6.77 3.29
CA PHE A 448 14.05 7.28 3.80
C PHE A 448 14.06 7.55 5.30
N GLY A 449 15.20 7.43 5.98
CA GLY A 449 15.32 7.66 7.42
C GLY A 449 14.60 6.61 8.27
N VAL A 450 14.34 5.43 7.71
CA VAL A 450 13.69 4.33 8.42
C VAL A 450 14.69 3.20 8.62
N TYR A 451 14.74 2.67 9.85
CA TYR A 451 15.65 1.63 10.28
C TYR A 451 14.87 0.50 10.94
N TYR A 452 15.45 -0.70 10.96
CA TYR A 452 14.99 -1.79 11.81
C TYR A 452 15.83 -1.84 13.09
N ASP A 453 15.22 -2.33 14.16
CA ASP A 453 15.81 -2.41 15.49
C ASP A 453 16.89 -3.48 15.63
N ASN A 454 16.89 -4.49 14.76
CA ASN A 454 17.86 -5.58 14.76
C ASN A 454 18.02 -6.20 13.35
N LYS A 455 19.09 -6.99 13.19
CA LYS A 455 19.42 -7.73 11.95
C LYS A 455 18.96 -9.19 11.98
N ILE A 456 18.09 -9.54 12.93
CA ILE A 456 17.74 -10.93 13.28
C ILE A 456 16.41 -11.29 12.59
N PHE A 457 16.32 -12.53 12.10
CA PHE A 457 15.12 -13.13 11.53
C PHE A 457 14.92 -14.53 12.14
N GLY A 458 13.69 -14.88 12.49
CA GLY A 458 13.38 -16.12 13.19
C GLY A 458 13.77 -16.09 14.67
N ARG A 459 13.69 -14.92 15.33
CA ARG A 459 14.01 -14.81 16.78
C ARG A 459 13.13 -15.72 17.64
N TYR A 460 11.90 -15.96 17.20
CA TYR A 460 10.88 -16.72 17.92
C TYR A 460 10.56 -18.05 17.23
N ALA A 461 11.46 -18.56 16.39
CA ALA A 461 11.24 -19.80 15.67
C ALA A 461 10.94 -20.97 16.62
N GLU A 462 9.94 -21.79 16.26
CA GLU A 462 9.46 -22.94 17.04
C GLU A 462 10.00 -24.27 16.49
N ASP A 463 10.70 -24.22 15.35
CA ASP A 463 11.24 -25.39 14.64
C ASP A 463 12.64 -25.83 15.12
N GLY A 464 13.16 -25.17 16.17
CA GLY A 464 14.47 -25.44 16.76
C GLY A 464 15.67 -24.94 15.94
N ARG A 465 15.45 -24.24 14.82
CA ARG A 465 16.55 -23.71 14.00
C ARG A 465 17.08 -22.39 14.57
N PRO A 466 18.39 -22.14 14.48
CA PRO A 466 18.95 -20.86 14.92
C PRO A 466 18.46 -19.72 14.02
N PRO A 467 18.31 -18.51 14.58
CA PRO A 467 17.89 -17.35 13.80
C PRO A 467 18.93 -16.98 12.74
N PHE A 468 18.47 -16.37 11.65
CA PHE A 468 19.33 -15.81 10.61
C PHE A 468 19.78 -14.39 10.96
N TYR A 469 21.05 -14.07 10.70
CA TYR A 469 21.63 -12.75 10.95
C TYR A 469 22.08 -12.08 9.64
N CYS A 470 21.40 -11.00 9.24
CA CYS A 470 21.77 -10.25 8.04
C CYS A 470 22.88 -9.23 8.32
N SER A 471 24.14 -9.65 8.17
CA SER A 471 25.31 -8.86 8.61
C SER A 471 25.40 -7.45 8.03
N LYS A 472 24.94 -7.26 6.78
CA LYS A 472 25.05 -6.01 6.02
C LYS A 472 23.96 -4.97 6.31
N MET A 473 22.88 -5.33 7.02
CA MET A 473 21.83 -4.36 7.38
C MET A 473 22.35 -3.30 8.35
N ASP A 474 21.85 -2.07 8.22
CA ASP A 474 22.06 -1.03 9.22
C ASP A 474 20.94 -1.09 10.27
N THR A 475 21.30 -0.93 11.55
CA THR A 475 20.33 -0.98 12.65
C THR A 475 20.54 0.16 13.61
N ILE A 476 19.44 0.64 14.18
CA ILE A 476 19.44 1.63 15.24
C ILE A 476 18.65 1.07 16.43
N ILE A 477 19.21 1.19 17.62
CA ILE A 477 18.50 0.88 18.87
C ILE A 477 17.83 2.16 19.38
N LYS A 478 16.57 2.07 19.79
CA LYS A 478 15.84 3.20 20.37
C LYS A 478 16.50 3.59 21.70
N GLY A 479 17.01 4.82 21.79
CA GLY A 479 17.77 5.33 22.95
C GLY A 479 19.22 5.75 22.65
N SER A 480 19.76 5.42 21.46
CA SER A 480 21.12 5.81 21.05
C SER A 480 21.26 7.25 20.52
N TYR A 481 20.18 8.02 20.49
CA TYR A 481 20.14 9.36 19.89
C TYR A 481 19.62 10.37 20.91
N TYR A 482 20.51 10.79 21.81
CA TYR A 482 20.47 12.11 22.40
C TYR A 482 21.73 12.83 21.91
N TYR A 483 21.59 13.65 20.88
CA TYR A 483 22.55 14.69 20.52
C TYR A 483 21.78 15.99 20.31
#